data_AF-A0A5B7JJ30-F1
#
_entry.id   AF-A0A5B7JJ30-F1
#
_cell.length_a   1.000
_cell.length_b   1.000
_cell.length_c   1.000
_cell.angle_alpha   90.00
_cell.angle_beta   90.00
_cell.angle_gamma   90.00
#
_symmetry.space_group_name_H-M   'P 1'
#
loop_
_entity.id
_entity.type
_entity.pdbx_description
1 polymer ?
#
loop_
_entity_poly.entity_id
_entity_poly.type
_entity_poly.pdbx_seq_one_letter_code
_entity_poly.pdbx_strand_id
1 'polypeptide(L)'
;MCVGPLKRFCHWGPLIALGIIKSVTFATVSCLSQWWPPYESWGSSVLFFTFMSCAVLTLYCFLHAMFTGPGTMTLNWEPVSVCWNTCVCLIL
;
A
#
# COMPACT_ATOMS: atom_id res chain seq x y z
N MET A 1 4.52 20.42 11.85
CA MET A 1 5.93 20.00 11.96
C MET A 1 5.95 18.48 12.14
N CYS A 2 6.09 17.71 11.06
CA CYS A 2 6.12 16.24 11.15
C CYS A 2 7.59 15.79 11.11
N VAL A 3 8.10 15.29 12.23
CA VAL A 3 9.49 14.87 12.41
C VAL A 3 9.58 13.37 12.10
N GLY A 4 10.40 12.95 11.12
CA GLY A 4 10.69 11.53 10.84
C GLY A 4 9.91 10.87 9.68
N PRO A 5 9.76 9.51 9.67
CA PRO A 5 9.16 8.69 8.59
C PRO A 5 7.76 9.14 8.14
N LEU A 6 7.06 9.88 9.02
CA LEU A 6 5.76 10.50 8.75
C LEU A 6 5.80 11.56 7.64
N LYS A 7 6.97 12.18 7.36
CA LYS A 7 7.12 13.07 6.19
C LYS A 7 6.95 12.31 4.86
N ARG A 8 7.32 11.02 4.82
CA ARG A 8 7.10 10.13 3.66
C ARG A 8 5.62 9.75 3.53
N PHE A 9 4.90 9.65 4.65
CA PHE A 9 3.44 9.47 4.68
C PHE A 9 2.68 10.70 4.19
N CYS A 10 3.13 11.91 4.51
CA CYS A 10 2.47 13.14 4.10
C CYS A 10 2.76 13.56 2.64
N HIS A 11 3.35 12.70 1.82
CA HIS A 11 3.49 12.95 0.39
C HIS A 11 2.21 12.54 -0.37
N TRP A 12 1.92 13.21 -1.49
CA TRP A 12 0.69 12.99 -2.25
C TRP A 12 0.55 11.55 -2.76
N GLY A 13 1.64 10.92 -3.20
CA GLY A 13 1.60 9.54 -3.70
C GLY A 13 1.03 8.55 -2.68
N PRO A 14 1.66 8.38 -1.51
CA PRO A 14 1.16 7.46 -0.49
C PRO A 14 -0.23 7.77 0.05
N LEU A 15 -0.59 9.06 0.18
CA LEU A 15 -1.92 9.45 0.61
C LEU A 15 -3.00 9.04 -0.40
N ILE A 16 -2.73 9.23 -1.69
CA ILE A 16 -3.64 8.80 -2.76
C ILE A 16 -3.80 7.28 -2.75
N ALA A 17 -2.70 6.53 -2.60
CA ALA A 17 -2.75 5.08 -2.52
C ALA A 17 -3.61 4.58 -1.35
N LEU A 18 -3.45 5.15 -0.15
CA LEU A 18 -4.31 4.84 1.00
C LEU A 18 -5.77 5.21 0.75
N GLY A 19 -6.02 6.34 0.06
CA GLY A 19 -7.34 6.75 -0.36
C GLY A 19 -8.02 5.73 -1.28
N ILE A 20 -7.30 5.22 -2.27
CA ILE A 20 -7.80 4.21 -3.21
C ILE A 20 -8.09 2.89 -2.49
N ILE A 21 -7.18 2.41 -1.64
CA ILE A 21 -7.39 1.18 -0.87
C ILE A 21 -8.67 1.30 -0.06
N LYS A 22 -8.85 2.42 0.66
CA LYS A 22 -10.06 2.67 1.46
C LYS A 22 -11.32 2.75 0.61
N SER A 23 -11.29 3.45 -0.53
CA SER A 23 -12.47 3.65 -1.37
C SER A 23 -12.92 2.35 -2.02
N VAL A 24 -11.98 1.55 -2.53
CA VAL A 24 -12.26 0.22 -3.12
C VAL A 24 -12.80 -0.71 -2.05
N THR A 25 -12.19 -0.80 -0.87
CA THR A 25 -12.71 -1.63 0.22
C THR A 25 -14.14 -1.24 0.61
N PHE A 26 -14.43 0.06 0.73
CA PHE A 26 -15.78 0.53 1.06
C PHE A 26 -16.81 0.18 -0.03
N ALA A 27 -16.44 0.38 -1.30
CA ALA A 27 -17.30 0.03 -2.43
C ALA A 27 -17.59 -1.48 -2.46
N THR A 28 -16.56 -2.32 -2.31
CA THR A 28 -16.72 -3.77 -2.31
C THR A 28 -17.57 -4.26 -1.14
N VAL A 29 -17.36 -3.73 0.07
CA VAL A 29 -18.20 -4.06 1.24
C VAL A 29 -19.66 -3.68 1.01
N SER A 30 -19.91 -2.52 0.39
CA SER A 30 -21.27 -2.07 0.06
C SER A 30 -21.93 -3.01 -0.96
N CYS A 31 -21.21 -3.39 -2.01
CA CYS A 31 -21.69 -4.34 -3.01
C CYS A 31 -21.94 -5.73 -2.41
N LEU A 32 -21.03 -6.24 -1.58
CA LEU A 32 -21.21 -7.53 -0.91
C LEU A 32 -22.43 -7.50 0.02
N SER A 33 -22.63 -6.41 0.75
CA SER A 33 -23.79 -6.24 1.64
C SER A 33 -25.11 -6.22 0.88
N GLN A 34 -25.14 -5.69 -0.35
CA GLN A 34 -26.34 -5.65 -1.20
C GLN A 34 -26.56 -6.97 -1.95
N TRP A 35 -25.50 -7.57 -2.49
CA TRP A 35 -25.58 -8.79 -3.29
C TRP A 35 -25.83 -10.03 -2.43
N TRP A 36 -25.09 -10.16 -1.33
CA TRP A 36 -25.19 -11.32 -0.45
C TRP A 36 -24.83 -10.95 1.00
N PRO A 37 -25.82 -10.59 1.83
CA PRO A 37 -25.55 -10.06 3.16
C PRO A 37 -24.85 -11.07 4.07
N PRO A 38 -23.87 -10.64 4.90
CA PRO A 38 -23.04 -11.53 5.71
C PRO A 38 -23.80 -12.25 6.83
N TYR A 39 -25.02 -11.81 7.16
CA TYR A 39 -25.87 -12.42 8.18
C TYR A 39 -26.84 -13.48 7.63
N GLU A 40 -27.00 -13.57 6.32
CA GLU A 40 -27.98 -14.47 5.69
C GLU A 40 -27.45 -15.89 5.49
N SER A 41 -26.14 -16.06 5.36
CA SER A 41 -25.55 -17.38 5.15
C SER A 41 -24.12 -17.48 5.64
N TRP A 42 -23.72 -18.68 6.09
CA TRP A 42 -22.34 -18.98 6.47
C TRP A 42 -21.36 -18.71 5.33
N GLY A 43 -21.73 -19.06 4.08
CA GLY A 43 -20.90 -18.82 2.90
C GLY A 43 -20.63 -17.34 2.67
N SER A 44 -21.65 -16.49 2.84
CA SER A 44 -21.48 -15.03 2.76
C SER A 44 -20.59 -14.50 3.89
N SER A 45 -20.77 -14.97 5.12
CA SER A 45 -19.90 -14.55 6.24
C SER A 45 -18.44 -14.87 5.94
N VAL A 46 -18.13 -16.09 5.48
CA VAL A 46 -16.76 -16.50 5.14
C VAL A 46 -16.20 -15.61 4.04
N LEU A 47 -16.94 -15.38 2.96
CA LEU A 47 -16.51 -14.52 1.85
C LEU A 47 -16.20 -13.09 2.32
N PHE A 48 -17.07 -12.53 3.17
CA PHE A 48 -16.89 -11.20 3.74
C PHE A 48 -15.62 -11.11 4.61
N PHE A 49 -15.40 -12.08 5.50
CA PHE A 49 -14.20 -12.11 6.35
C PHE A 49 -12.92 -12.35 5.55
N THR A 50 -12.95 -13.21 4.53
CA THR A 50 -11.81 -13.45 3.64
C THR A 50 -11.47 -12.19 2.83
N PHE A 51 -12.47 -11.46 2.34
CA PHE A 51 -12.23 -10.18 1.68
C PHE A 51 -11.63 -9.15 2.64
N MET A 52 -12.19 -9.02 3.85
CA MET A 52 -11.67 -8.09 4.85
C MET A 52 -10.24 -8.41 5.28
N SER A 53 -9.89 -9.69 5.44
CA SER A 53 -8.51 -10.09 5.77
C SER A 53 -7.54 -9.76 4.64
N CYS A 54 -7.94 -9.98 3.37
CA CYS A 54 -7.15 -9.61 2.20
C CYS A 54 -6.94 -8.09 2.09
N ALA A 55 -7.97 -7.29 2.39
CA ALA A 55 -7.87 -5.83 2.40
C ALA A 55 -6.89 -5.33 3.49
N VAL A 56 -6.95 -5.91 4.69
CA VAL A 56 -5.99 -5.61 5.78
C VAL A 56 -4.58 -6.02 5.41
N LEU A 57 -4.39 -7.20 4.80
CA LEU A 57 -3.08 -7.65 4.32
C LEU A 57 -2.50 -6.72 3.27
N THR A 58 -3.32 -6.25 2.33
CA THR A 58 -2.89 -5.27 1.32
C THR A 58 -2.39 -3.99 1.97
N LEU A 59 -3.15 -3.46 2.93
CA LEU A 59 -2.76 -2.27 3.69
C LEU A 59 -1.47 -2.52 4.49
N TYR A 60 -1.34 -3.68 5.13
CA TYR A 60 -0.13 -4.06 5.86
C TYR A 60 1.11 -4.12 4.96
N CYS A 61 1.03 -4.83 3.82
CA CYS A 61 2.14 -4.94 2.87
C CYS A 61 2.54 -3.56 2.32
N PHE A 62 1.56 -2.71 2.01
CA PHE A 62 1.82 -1.34 1.56
C PHE A 62 2.54 -0.51 2.62
N LEU A 63 2.03 -0.51 3.86
CA LEU A 63 2.67 0.19 4.98
C LEU A 63 4.08 -0.34 5.25
N HIS A 64 4.26 -1.66 5.24
CA HIS A 64 5.55 -2.30 5.44
C HIS A 64 6.57 -1.88 4.38
N ALA A 65 6.17 -1.84 3.10
CA ALA A 65 7.00 -1.35 2.00
C ALA A 65 7.32 0.15 2.12
N MET A 66 6.40 0.96 2.66
CA MET A 66 6.63 2.38 2.89
C MET A 66 7.66 2.65 3.99
N PHE A 67 7.56 1.92 5.10
CA PHE A 67 8.46 2.07 6.24
C PHE A 67 9.83 1.45 5.97
N THR A 68 9.87 0.31 5.28
CA THR A 68 11.11 -0.33 4.83
C THR A 68 11.61 0.39 3.59
N GLY A 69 12.25 1.55 3.78
CA GLY A 69 12.91 2.26 2.70
C GLY A 69 14.05 1.44 2.07
N PRO A 70 14.57 1.88 0.91
CA PRO A 70 15.74 1.24 0.30
C PRO A 70 16.87 1.19 1.34
N GLY A 71 17.49 0.02 1.48
CA GLY A 71 18.59 -0.18 2.42
C GLY A 71 19.74 0.80 2.18
N THR A 72 20.52 1.07 3.22
CA THR A 72 21.70 1.92 3.10
C THR A 72 22.74 1.23 2.22
N MET A 73 23.18 1.92 1.16
CA MET A 73 24.33 1.47 0.38
C MET A 73 25.58 1.38 1.28
N THR A 74 26.46 0.42 1.00
CA THR A 74 27.69 0.20 1.75
C THR A 74 28.58 1.46 1.72
N LEU A 75 29.37 1.67 2.78
CA LEU A 75 30.08 2.92 3.11
C LEU A 75 31.09 3.44 2.05
N ASN A 76 31.25 2.79 0.90
CA ASN A 76 32.16 3.21 -0.19
C ASN A 76 31.56 2.97 -1.58
N TRP A 77 30.23 2.94 -1.71
CA TRP A 77 29.59 2.85 -3.02
C TRP A 77 29.64 4.22 -3.71
N GLU A 78 30.48 4.36 -4.74
CA GLU A 78 30.53 5.53 -5.61
C GLU A 78 30.11 5.09 -7.03
N PRO A 79 29.16 5.78 -7.69
CA PRO A 79 28.86 5.50 -9.08
C PRO A 79 30.08 5.87 -9.93
N VAL A 80 30.66 4.87 -10.60
CA VAL A 80 31.67 5.11 -11.64
C VAL A 80 31.06 6.09 -12.64
N SER A 81 31.79 7.13 -12.99
CA SER A 81 31.37 8.33 -13.74
C SER A 81 30.90 8.02 -15.18
N VAL A 82 29.86 7.21 -15.33
CA VAL A 82 29.27 6.81 -16.60
C VAL A 82 27.94 7.55 -16.78
N CYS A 83 28.07 8.73 -17.38
CA CYS A 83 27.14 9.40 -18.29
C CYS A 83 25.63 9.35 -17.96
N TRP A 84 25.18 10.43 -17.31
CA TRP A 84 23.98 11.27 -17.56
C TRP A 84 22.99 10.97 -18.72
N ASN A 85 22.61 9.72 -19.00
CA ASN A 85 21.51 9.42 -19.95
C ASN A 85 20.60 8.25 -19.55
N THR A 86 20.63 7.84 -18.28
CA THR A 86 19.74 6.77 -17.77
C THR A 86 19.12 7.16 -16.43
N CYS A 87 18.39 8.27 -16.37
CA CYS A 87 17.59 8.68 -15.20
C CYS A 87 16.37 7.77 -14.92
N VAL A 88 16.37 6.50 -15.35
CA VAL A 88 15.21 5.59 -15.25
C VAL A 88 15.59 4.23 -14.65
N CYS A 89 16.59 4.15 -13.77
CA CYS A 89 16.97 2.85 -13.17
C CYS A 89 17.07 2.82 -11.64
N LEU A 90 16.59 3.84 -10.91
CA LEU A 90 16.66 3.79 -9.43
C LEU A 90 15.45 4.30 -8.66
N ILE A 91 14.34 4.69 -9.32
CA ILE A 91 13.14 5.22 -8.62
C ILE A 91 11.82 4.55 -9.08
N LEU A 92 11.88 3.46 -9.85
CA LEU A 92 10.73 2.55 -10.05
C LEU A 92 11.18 1.11 -9.82
#